data_AF-A0A846ZGG2-F1
#
_entry.id   AF-A0A846ZGG2-F1
#
_cell.length_a   1.000
_cell.length_b   1.000
_cell.length_c   1.000
_cell.angle_alpha   90.00
_cell.angle_beta   90.00
_cell.angle_gamma   90.00
#
_symmetry.space_group_name_H-M   'P 1'
#
loop_
_entity.id
_entity.type
_entity.pdbx_description
1 polymer ?
#
loop_
_entity_poly.entity_id
_entity_poly.type
_entity_poly.pdbx_seq_one_letter_code
_entity_poly.pdbx_strand_id
1 'polypeptide(L)' 'MRKKNQNFSVDLVVVDDQTQVHIDNKQIGYVAPADRGYVGYFGKQAVINQAKTQDEAIEAILASFNLYQ' A
#
# COMPACT_ATOMS: atom_id res chain seq x y z
N MET A 1 18.07 19.25 -16.04
CA MET A 1 16.74 18.76 -15.60
C MET A 1 16.95 17.71 -14.52
N ARG A 2 16.46 17.95 -13.31
CA ARG A 2 16.67 17.06 -12.15
C ARG A 2 15.42 16.18 -12.00
N LYS A 3 15.48 14.90 -12.40
CA LYS A 3 14.49 13.89 -11.97
C LYS A 3 14.74 13.66 -10.48
N LYS A 4 13.81 14.09 -9.63
CA LYS A 4 13.94 14.00 -8.17
C LYS A 4 13.88 12.52 -7.78
N ASN A 5 14.94 12.06 -7.10
CA ASN A 5 15.11 10.75 -6.48
C ASN A 5 13.81 10.18 -5.87
N GLN A 6 13.33 9.06 -6.38
CA GLN A 6 12.37 8.19 -5.67
C GLN A 6 13.15 7.33 -4.66
N ASN A 7 13.67 7.96 -3.60
CA ASN A 7 14.22 7.25 -2.45
C ASN A 7 13.22 7.44 -1.29
N PHE A 8 12.04 6.85 -1.44
CA PHE A 8 11.07 6.78 -0.35
C PHE A 8 11.30 5.49 0.43
N SER A 9 11.31 5.58 1.75
CA SER A 9 11.35 4.40 2.61
C SER A 9 9.94 3.87 2.75
N VAL A 10 9.75 2.59 2.45
CA VAL A 10 8.48 1.89 2.69
C VAL A 10 8.61 1.13 4.00
N ASP A 11 7.77 1.49 4.96
CA ASP A 11 7.65 0.81 6.24
C ASP A 11 6.34 0.04 6.29
N LEU A 12 6.40 -1.23 6.68
CA LEU A 12 5.24 -2.10 6.83
C LEU A 12 5.01 -2.36 8.32
N VAL A 13 3.84 -1.98 8.82
CA VAL A 13 3.49 -2.16 10.23
C VAL A 13 2.24 -3.02 10.32
N VAL A 14 2.33 -4.15 11.03
CA VAL A 14 1.18 -5.03 11.26
C VAL A 14 0.46 -4.60 12.53
N VAL A 15 -0.82 -4.23 12.42
CA VAL A 15 -1.70 -3.81 13.52
C VAL A 15 -3.06 -4.45 13.31
N ASP A 16 -3.59 -5.14 14.33
CA ASP A 16 -4.93 -5.76 14.29
C ASP A 16 -5.20 -6.60 13.03
N ASP A 17 -4.24 -7.48 12.68
CA ASP A 17 -4.25 -8.33 11.47
C ASP A 17 -4.29 -7.57 10.12
N GLN A 18 -4.03 -6.27 10.14
CA GLN A 18 -3.89 -5.43 8.95
C GLN A 18 -2.43 -5.01 8.77
N THR A 19 -1.94 -5.07 7.54
CA THR A 19 -0.61 -4.54 7.22
C THR A 19 -0.73 -3.11 6.73
N GLN A 20 -0.36 -2.15 7.57
CA GLN A 20 -0.31 -0.75 7.20
C GLN A 20 0.92 -0.48 6.34
N VAL A 21 0.72 0.29 5.27
CA VAL A 21 1.79 0.72 4.36
C VAL A 21 2.09 2.18 4.66
N HIS A 22 3.33 2.45 5.09
CA HIS A 22 3.83 3.77 5.42
C HIS A 22 4.91 4.18 4.42
N ILE A 23 4.88 5.45 4.02
CA ILE A 23 5.94 6.08 3.24
C ILE A 23 6.41 7.31 4.02
N ASP A 24 7.71 7.42 4.27
CA ASP A 24 8.32 8.52 5.03
C ASP A 24 7.61 8.74 6.39
N ASN A 25 7.37 7.65 7.14
CA ASN A 25 6.62 7.61 8.40
C ASN A 25 5.15 8.07 8.33
N LYS A 26 4.58 8.20 7.13
CA LYS A 26 3.18 8.54 6.94
C LYS A 26 2.43 7.34 6.38
N GLN A 27 1.40 6.89 7.07
CA GLN A 27 0.50 5.88 6.54
C GLN A 27 -0.17 6.39 5.25
N ILE A 28 0.03 5.65 4.17
CA ILE A 28 -0.62 5.92 2.88
C ILE A 28 -1.75 4.94 2.58
N GLY A 29 -1.76 3.78 3.24
CA GLY A 29 -2.71 2.72 2.97
C GLY A 29 -2.60 1.57 3.95
N TYR A 30 -3.39 0.54 3.71
CA TYR A 30 -3.36 -0.70 4.47
C TYR A 30 -3.86 -1.86 3.63
N VAL A 31 -3.39 -3.06 3.98
CA VAL A 31 -3.86 -4.33 3.43
C VAL A 31 -4.62 -5.06 4.52
N ALA A 32 -5.82 -5.52 4.18
CA ALA A 32 -6.65 -6.35 5.05
C ALA A 32 -6.90 -7.72 4.40
N PRO A 33 -6.94 -8.80 5.20
CA PRO A 33 -7.38 -10.10 4.71
C PRO A 33 -8.87 -10.05 4.33
N ALA A 34 -9.24 -10.80 3.29
CA ALA A 34 -10.62 -10.96 2.84
C ALA A 34 -10.93 -12.43 2.53
N ASP A 35 -12.21 -12.75 2.31
CA ASP A 35 -12.69 -14.13 2.09
C ASP A 35 -11.92 -14.88 1.00
N ARG A 36 -11.37 -14.16 0.01
CA ARG A 36 -10.54 -14.72 -1.07
C ARG A 36 -9.32 -13.84 -1.32
N GLY A 37 -8.36 -13.89 -0.41
CA GLY A 37 -7.06 -13.23 -0.55
C GLY A 37 -6.98 -11.95 0.26
N TYR A 38 -6.56 -10.86 -0.38
CA TYR A 38 -6.28 -9.59 0.29
C TYR A 38 -6.93 -8.41 -0.43
N VAL A 39 -7.32 -7.40 0.35
CA VAL A 39 -7.81 -6.11 -0.14
C VAL A 39 -6.78 -5.05 0.22
N GLY A 40 -6.34 -4.29 -0.78
CA GLY A 40 -5.44 -3.16 -0.61
C GLY A 40 -6.20 -1.84 -0.68
N TYR A 41 -6.01 -1.00 0.33
CA TYR A 41 -6.59 0.33 0.42
C TYR A 41 -5.51 1.41 0.34
N PHE A 42 -5.72 2.40 -0.54
CA PHE A 42 -4.97 3.65 -0.54
C PHE A 42 -5.82 4.73 0.14
N GLY A 43 -5.38 5.19 1.31
CA GLY A 43 -6.20 5.99 2.22
C GLY A 43 -7.49 5.25 2.62
N LYS A 44 -8.64 5.69 2.09
CA LYS A 44 -9.95 5.06 2.28
C LYS A 44 -10.49 4.34 1.03
N GLN A 45 -9.78 4.43 -0.09
CA GLN A 45 -10.20 3.88 -1.37
C GLN A 45 -9.60 2.50 -1.56
N ALA A 46 -10.43 1.49 -1.85
CA ALA A 46 -9.93 0.19 -2.29
C ALA A 46 -9.32 0.32 -3.68
N VAL A 47 -8.04 -0.02 -3.80
CA VAL A 47 -7.29 -0.02 -5.07
C VAL A 47 -7.18 -1.41 -5.67
N ILE A 48 -7.33 -2.44 -4.84
CA ILE A 48 -7.42 -3.84 -5.25
C ILE A 48 -8.29 -4.61 -4.24
N ASN A 49 -9.26 -5.39 -4.74
CA ASN A 49 -10.24 -6.10 -3.90
C ASN A 49 -9.97 -7.61 -3.76
N GLN A 50 -9.11 -8.19 -4.59
CA GLN A 50 -8.88 -9.63 -4.66
C GLN A 50 -7.43 -9.93 -5.05
N ALA A 51 -6.48 -9.37 -4.29
CA ALA A 51 -5.08 -9.72 -4.44
C ALA A 51 -4.85 -11.17 -3.95
N LYS A 52 -4.10 -11.95 -4.72
CA LYS A 52 -3.78 -13.35 -4.38
C LYS A 52 -2.78 -13.43 -3.22
N THR A 53 -1.90 -12.44 -3.13
CA THR A 53 -0.92 -12.32 -2.06
C THR A 53 -0.99 -10.94 -1.42
N GLN A 54 -0.47 -10.85 -0.20
CA GLN A 54 -0.34 -9.58 0.49
C GLN A 54 0.57 -8.60 -0.29
N ASP A 55 1.66 -9.11 -0.87
CA ASP A 55 2.59 -8.31 -1.67
C ASP A 55 1.91 -7.66 -2.88
N GLU A 56 1.05 -8.38 -3.59
CA GLU A 56 0.27 -7.83 -4.71
C GLU A 56 -0.63 -6.68 -4.26
N ALA A 57 -1.21 -6.78 -3.06
CA ALA A 57 -1.99 -5.69 -2.48
C ALA A 57 -1.12 -4.47 -2.13
N ILE A 58 0.08 -4.68 -1.59
CA ILE A 58 1.03 -3.62 -1.27
C ILE A 58 1.50 -2.93 -2.55
N GLU A 59 1.86 -3.68 -3.59
CA GLU A 59 2.27 -3.12 -4.89
C GLU A 59 1.19 -2.23 -5.50
N ALA A 60 -0.08 -2.64 -5.43
CA ALA A 60 -1.20 -1.82 -5.91
C ALA A 60 -1.34 -0.50 -5.14
N ILE A 61 -1.11 -0.51 -3.81
CA ILE A 61 -1.11 0.69 -2.96
C ILE A 61 0.04 1.62 -3.35
N LEU A 62 1.26 1.08 -3.52
CA LEU A 62 2.44 1.84 -3.91
C LEU A 62 2.32 2.42 -5.33
N ALA A 63 1.78 1.64 -6.27
CA ALA A 63 1.50 2.11 -7.63
C ALA A 63 0.50 3.26 -7.62
N SER A 64 -0.54 3.17 -6.78
CA SER A 64 -1.51 4.25 -6.58
C SER A 64 -0.85 5.51 -6.03
N PHE A 65 0.02 5.37 -5.02
CA PHE A 65 0.77 6.51 -4.48
C PHE A 65 1.62 7.21 -5.56
N ASN A 66 2.32 6.44 -6.41
CA ASN A 66 3.15 7.00 -7.49
C ASN A 66 2.35 7.76 -8.56
N LEU A 67 1.06 7.43 -8.76
CA LEU A 67 0.19 8.13 -9.72
C LEU A 67 -0.30 9.48 -9.19
N TYR A 68 -0.36 9.66 -7.87
CA TYR A 68 -0.85 10.88 -7.21
C TYR A 68 0.28 11.73 -6.61
N GLN A 69 1.54 11.46 -6.97
CA GLN A 69 2.72 12.19 -6.50
C GLN A 69 2.97 13.52 -7.24
#